data_AF-A0A5C3Q885-F1
#
_entry.id   AF-A0A5C3Q885-F1
#
_cell.length_a   1.000
_cell.length_b   1.000
_cell.length_c   1.000
_cell.angle_alpha   90.00
_cell.angle_beta   90.00
_cell.angle_gamma   90.00
#
_symmetry.space_group_name_H-M   'P 1'
#
loop_
_entity.id
_entity.type
_entity.pdbx_description
1 polymer ?
#
loop_
_entity_poly.entity_id
_entity_poly.type
_entity_poly.pdbx_seq_one_letter_code
_entity_poly.pdbx_strand_id
1 'polypeptide(L)'
;MAHSVLGAVPEWNECGGSGYTGDKTCASELTCNVVNEWYHQRHWHYDGASTSPQTTGGGGGGGSTTWTPPSSLVTPLQQVWKHQQETYNMNFKNFGSRCPGGAARRYDWSLWLTPSFGGGAGGDWGARMGTEYFMSAVNSENIHIFLHELGHYFALDDFYDWTPSNVGGFLMKAGSATQITDFDGWMMRDWWRNLKSRYALRLVEGNSTASYTGTVPEAFTRVDKDL
;
A
#
# COMPACT_ATOMS: atom_id res chain seq x y z
N MET A 1 -20.81 39.74 15.38
CA MET A 1 -19.67 39.43 14.50
C MET A 1 -19.43 37.93 14.57
N ALA A 2 -19.73 37.21 13.50
CA ALA A 2 -19.49 35.77 13.44
C ALA A 2 -17.99 35.55 13.19
N HIS A 3 -17.31 34.92 14.14
CA HIS A 3 -15.94 34.45 13.92
C HIS A 3 -16.02 33.27 12.93
N SER A 4 -15.55 33.48 11.70
CA SER A 4 -15.28 32.40 10.77
C SER A 4 -14.25 31.47 11.40
N VAL A 5 -14.69 30.29 11.83
CA VAL A 5 -13.78 29.18 12.13
C VAL A 5 -13.22 28.74 10.79
N LEU A 6 -11.98 29.10 10.48
CA LEU A 6 -11.23 28.47 9.40
C LEU A 6 -11.20 26.98 9.72
N GLY A 7 -11.86 26.17 8.89
CA GLY A 7 -12.07 24.75 9.12
C GLY A 7 -10.73 24.04 9.17
N ALA A 8 -10.35 23.57 10.35
CA ALA A 8 -9.13 22.82 10.54
C ALA A 8 -9.14 21.58 9.63
N VAL A 9 -8.04 21.34 8.93
CA VAL A 9 -7.97 20.28 7.91
C VAL A 9 -8.01 18.90 8.60
N PRO A 10 -8.85 17.95 8.12
CA PRO A 10 -9.10 16.69 8.80
C PRO A 10 -7.91 15.72 8.73
N GLU A 11 -8.02 14.61 9.46
CA GLU A 11 -7.04 13.53 9.52
C GLU A 11 -6.58 13.07 8.12
N TRP A 12 -5.34 12.59 8.03
CA TRP A 12 -4.65 12.07 6.84
C TRP A 12 -4.22 13.11 5.81
N ASN A 13 -4.62 14.37 5.95
CA ASN A 13 -4.16 15.45 5.08
C ASN A 13 -2.74 15.91 5.44
N GLU A 14 -2.02 16.42 4.46
CA GLU A 14 -0.69 17.00 4.62
C GLU A 14 -0.73 18.25 5.49
N CYS A 15 0.04 18.28 6.57
CA CYS A 15 0.11 19.41 7.51
C CYS A 15 1.48 20.10 7.52
N GLY A 16 2.42 19.64 6.71
CA GLY A 16 3.79 20.15 6.70
C GLY A 16 4.68 19.32 5.81
N GLY A 17 5.96 19.71 5.76
CA GLY A 17 6.94 19.19 4.82
C GLY A 17 7.64 20.32 4.10
N SER A 18 8.86 20.07 3.62
CA SER A 18 9.61 21.02 2.79
C SER A 18 8.82 21.34 1.52
N GLY A 19 8.60 22.63 1.26
CA GLY A 19 7.80 23.12 0.14
C GLY A 19 6.28 23.20 0.39
N TYR A 20 5.76 22.69 1.53
CA TYR A 20 4.33 22.78 1.84
C TYR A 20 3.90 24.21 2.21
N THR A 21 2.97 24.77 1.43
CA THR A 21 2.42 26.13 1.63
C THR A 21 0.96 26.15 2.09
N GLY A 22 0.36 24.98 2.34
CA GLY A 22 -1.03 24.88 2.80
C GLY A 22 -1.21 25.14 4.30
N ASP A 23 -2.42 24.93 4.80
CA ASP A 23 -2.74 25.09 6.22
C ASP A 23 -1.96 24.07 7.07
N LYS A 24 -1.26 24.53 8.10
CA LYS A 24 -0.47 23.68 9.02
C LYS A 24 -1.24 23.33 10.30
N THR A 25 -2.44 23.89 10.45
CA THR A 25 -3.31 23.67 11.59
C THR A 25 -3.97 22.30 11.47
N CYS A 26 -4.03 21.58 12.59
CA CYS A 26 -4.72 20.29 12.70
C CYS A 26 -6.08 20.50 13.37
N ALA A 27 -7.08 19.70 13.00
CA ALA A 27 -8.33 19.66 13.78
C ALA A 27 -8.05 19.28 15.24
N SER A 28 -8.94 19.69 16.15
CA SER A 28 -8.78 19.38 17.57
C SER A 28 -8.54 17.89 17.74
N GLU A 29 -7.53 17.53 18.54
CA GLU A 29 -7.09 16.15 18.85
C GLU A 29 -6.19 15.46 17.81
N LEU A 30 -5.92 16.12 16.67
CA LEU A 30 -4.95 15.65 15.67
C LEU A 30 -3.57 16.31 15.85
N THR A 31 -2.52 15.56 15.55
CA THR A 31 -1.13 16.00 15.52
C THR A 31 -0.56 15.93 14.12
N CYS A 32 0.27 16.90 13.77
CA CYS A 32 1.05 16.86 12.55
C CYS A 32 2.28 15.95 12.74
N ASN A 33 2.21 14.71 12.28
CA ASN A 33 3.30 13.75 12.39
C ASN A 33 4.24 13.86 11.20
N VAL A 34 5.54 13.98 11.46
CA VAL A 34 6.56 13.95 10.41
C VAL A 34 6.62 12.55 9.83
N VAL A 35 6.24 12.38 8.56
CA VAL A 35 6.40 11.11 7.84
C VAL A 35 7.78 11.08 7.19
N ASN A 36 8.19 12.19 6.57
CA ASN A 36 9.54 12.45 6.07
C ASN A 36 9.78 13.98 5.93
N GLU A 37 10.95 14.39 5.44
CA GLU A 37 11.32 15.80 5.26
C GLU A 37 10.32 16.61 4.41
N TRP A 38 9.70 15.97 3.43
CA TRP A 38 8.83 16.62 2.43
C TRP A 38 7.35 16.46 2.72
N TYR A 39 6.97 15.58 3.67
CA TYR A 39 5.58 15.26 3.95
C TYR A 39 5.35 14.96 5.44
N HIS A 40 4.52 15.76 6.07
CA HIS A 40 4.01 15.57 7.42
C HIS A 40 2.49 15.34 7.33
N GLN A 41 1.97 14.37 8.07
CA GLN A 41 0.59 13.92 7.97
C GLN A 41 -0.15 14.07 9.30
N ARG A 42 -1.40 14.56 9.24
CA ARG A 42 -2.27 14.68 10.42
C ARG A 42 -2.76 13.32 10.88
N HIS A 43 -2.35 12.81 12.04
CA HIS A 43 -2.99 11.64 12.68
C HIS A 43 -3.39 11.98 14.12
N TRP A 44 -4.19 11.11 14.73
CA TRP A 44 -4.38 11.07 16.18
C TRP A 44 -3.06 10.89 16.93
N HIS A 45 -3.00 11.41 18.16
CA HIS A 45 -1.99 10.99 19.12
C HIS A 45 -2.13 9.48 19.37
N TYR A 46 -1.26 8.69 18.78
CA TYR A 46 -1.03 7.31 19.20
C TYR A 46 0.16 7.32 20.16
N ASP A 47 -0.02 6.82 21.39
CA ASP A 47 0.97 6.75 22.48
C ASP A 47 2.17 5.81 22.20
N GLY A 48 2.63 5.73 20.94
CA GLY A 48 3.80 4.95 20.51
C GLY A 48 4.81 5.75 19.68
N ALA A 49 4.53 7.00 19.34
CA ALA A 49 5.50 7.89 18.70
C ALA A 49 6.36 8.58 19.77
N SER A 50 7.38 7.86 20.26
CA SER A 50 8.43 8.45 21.07
C SER A 50 9.15 9.52 20.26
N THR A 51 8.93 10.77 20.65
CA THR A 51 9.74 11.91 20.29
C THR A 51 11.12 11.80 20.95
N SER A 52 12.17 12.02 20.18
CA SER A 52 13.40 12.62 20.70
C SER A 52 14.09 13.44 19.61
N PRO A 53 14.55 14.67 19.89
CA PRO A 53 15.33 15.47 18.95
C PRO A 53 16.80 15.05 19.03
N GLN A 54 17.36 14.48 17.96
CA GLN A 54 18.79 14.15 17.91
C GLN A 54 19.56 15.15 17.06
N THR A 55 20.29 16.02 17.74
CA THR A 55 21.35 16.88 17.22
C THR A 55 22.63 16.08 16.92
N THR A 56 23.19 16.33 15.73
CA THR A 56 24.60 16.27 15.29
C THR A 56 25.55 15.20 15.84
N GLY A 57 26.09 14.35 14.95
CA GLY A 57 27.46 13.83 15.05
C GLY A 57 27.71 12.40 14.55
N GLY A 58 28.32 12.26 13.36
CA GLY A 58 29.39 11.29 13.06
C GLY A 58 29.08 9.80 12.79
N GLY A 59 29.09 9.44 11.49
CA GLY A 59 29.84 8.31 10.90
C GLY A 59 29.60 6.86 11.35
N GLY A 60 29.05 6.03 10.45
CA GLY A 60 29.14 4.56 10.52
C GLY A 60 28.08 3.86 9.67
N GLY A 61 28.51 3.18 8.60
CA GLY A 61 27.64 2.59 7.59
C GLY A 61 26.68 1.50 8.08
N GLY A 62 25.47 1.58 7.56
CA GLY A 62 24.41 0.56 7.63
C GLY A 62 23.24 1.10 6.82
N GLY A 63 23.07 0.62 5.59
CA GLY A 63 22.05 1.11 4.66
C GLY A 63 20.65 0.85 5.19
N SER A 64 20.10 1.80 5.95
CA SER A 64 18.66 1.97 6.11
C SER A 64 18.16 2.69 4.87
N THR A 65 17.59 1.95 3.92
CA THR A 65 16.93 2.52 2.75
C THR A 65 15.65 3.22 3.22
N THR A 66 15.78 4.49 3.64
CA THR A 66 14.63 5.32 3.98
C THR A 66 13.76 5.44 2.73
N TRP A 67 12.51 4.97 2.83
CA TRP A 67 11.52 5.11 1.77
C TRP A 67 11.42 6.58 1.35
N THR A 68 11.84 6.88 0.12
CA THR A 68 11.80 8.23 -0.46
C THR A 68 11.37 8.10 -1.91
N PRO A 69 10.07 8.21 -2.24
CA PRO A 69 9.63 8.22 -3.63
C PRO A 69 10.18 9.46 -4.34
N PRO A 70 10.36 9.40 -5.67
CA PRO A 70 10.60 10.60 -6.48
C PRO A 70 9.55 11.66 -6.18
N SER A 71 9.95 12.92 -6.08
CA SER A 71 9.05 14.02 -5.72
C SER A 71 7.83 14.13 -6.65
N SER A 72 8.01 13.78 -7.93
CA SER A 72 6.93 13.71 -8.93
C SER A 72 5.88 12.63 -8.63
N LEU A 73 6.21 11.61 -7.85
CA LEU A 73 5.32 10.49 -7.51
C LEU A 73 4.63 10.66 -6.16
N VAL A 74 5.11 11.56 -5.29
CA VAL A 74 4.51 11.78 -3.96
C VAL A 74 3.01 12.07 -4.06
N THR A 75 2.63 13.06 -4.86
CA THR A 75 1.23 13.47 -5.03
C THR A 75 0.34 12.38 -5.60
N PRO A 76 0.67 11.72 -6.75
CA PRO A 76 -0.19 10.68 -7.29
C PRO A 76 -0.31 9.44 -6.39
N LEU A 77 0.74 9.06 -5.65
CA LEU A 77 0.66 7.95 -4.70
C LEU A 77 -0.34 8.26 -3.56
N GLN A 78 -0.31 9.48 -3.04
CA GLN A 78 -1.27 9.94 -2.02
C GLN A 78 -2.70 9.95 -2.56
N GLN A 79 -2.90 10.37 -3.81
CA GLN A 79 -4.22 10.37 -4.45
C GLN A 79 -4.78 8.95 -4.56
N VAL A 80 -3.95 7.98 -4.98
CA VAL A 80 -4.35 6.56 -5.04
C VAL A 80 -4.73 6.03 -3.65
N TRP A 81 -3.91 6.30 -2.64
CA TRP A 81 -4.20 5.87 -1.27
C TRP A 81 -5.51 6.47 -0.74
N LYS A 82 -5.74 7.76 -0.97
CA LYS A 82 -6.97 8.44 -0.59
C LYS A 82 -8.19 7.83 -1.30
N HIS A 83 -8.10 7.67 -2.62
CA HIS A 83 -9.16 7.06 -3.41
C HIS A 83 -9.53 5.67 -2.87
N GLN A 84 -8.54 4.84 -2.57
CA GLN A 84 -8.76 3.52 -2.01
C GLN A 84 -9.46 3.51 -0.66
N GLN A 85 -9.12 4.44 0.24
CA GLN A 85 -9.81 4.58 1.52
C GLN A 85 -11.25 5.07 1.38
N GLU A 86 -11.54 5.85 0.35
CA GLU A 86 -12.89 6.36 0.06
C GLU A 86 -13.77 5.28 -0.58
N THR A 87 -13.19 4.43 -1.44
CA THR A 87 -13.90 3.34 -2.13
C THR A 87 -14.06 2.10 -1.25
N TYR A 88 -13.06 1.77 -0.42
CA TYR A 88 -13.08 0.60 0.47
C TYR A 88 -12.94 1.00 1.93
N ASN A 89 -13.68 0.30 2.81
CA ASN A 89 -13.60 0.46 4.26
C ASN A 89 -12.27 -0.05 4.87
N MET A 90 -11.28 -0.43 4.03
CA MET A 90 -9.93 -0.88 4.40
C MET A 90 -9.85 -1.93 5.52
N ASN A 91 -10.96 -2.63 5.80
CA ASN A 91 -11.11 -3.59 6.88
C ASN A 91 -10.83 -5.00 6.35
N PHE A 92 -9.55 -5.26 6.04
CA PHE A 92 -9.10 -6.55 5.55
C PHE A 92 -9.28 -7.60 6.64
N LYS A 93 -10.14 -8.58 6.35
CA LYS A 93 -10.38 -9.69 7.26
C LYS A 93 -9.31 -10.75 7.00
N ASN A 94 -8.54 -11.08 8.03
CA ASN A 94 -7.77 -12.30 8.02
C ASN A 94 -8.73 -13.47 8.25
N PHE A 95 -9.07 -14.20 7.19
CA PHE A 95 -10.02 -15.31 7.28
C PHE A 95 -9.50 -16.55 8.05
N GLY A 96 -8.24 -16.54 8.50
CA GLY A 96 -7.72 -17.50 9.47
C GLY A 96 -7.74 -18.96 9.00
N SER A 97 -7.22 -19.86 9.83
CA SER A 97 -6.91 -21.28 9.52
C SER A 97 -8.13 -22.21 9.45
N ARG A 98 -9.29 -21.72 8.98
CA ARG A 98 -10.52 -22.53 8.90
C ARG A 98 -10.46 -23.60 7.80
N CYS A 99 -9.43 -23.56 6.95
CA CYS A 99 -9.21 -24.56 5.91
C CYS A 99 -8.79 -25.91 6.52
N PRO A 100 -9.42 -27.03 6.10
CA PRO A 100 -8.94 -28.36 6.42
C PRO A 100 -7.47 -28.52 6.01
N GLY A 101 -6.60 -28.89 6.95
CA GLY A 101 -5.15 -29.00 6.73
C GLY A 101 -4.31 -27.84 7.29
N GLY A 102 -4.94 -26.82 7.88
CA GLY A 102 -4.26 -25.77 8.61
C GLY A 102 -3.30 -24.94 7.76
N ALA A 103 -2.33 -24.29 8.39
CA ALA A 103 -1.41 -23.37 7.73
C ALA A 103 -0.65 -23.99 6.56
N ALA A 104 -0.26 -25.26 6.69
CA ALA A 104 0.56 -25.99 5.72
C ALA A 104 -0.17 -26.32 4.41
N ARG A 105 -1.49 -26.16 4.33
CA ARG A 105 -2.28 -26.40 3.12
C ARG A 105 -2.95 -25.13 2.58
N ARG A 106 -2.47 -23.97 3.01
CA ARG A 106 -2.87 -22.69 2.42
C ARG A 106 -2.00 -22.41 1.22
N TYR A 107 -2.62 -22.07 0.10
CA TYR A 107 -1.97 -21.37 -0.99
C TYR A 107 -2.09 -19.88 -0.70
N ASP A 108 -0.99 -19.14 -0.84
CA ASP A 108 -1.01 -17.68 -0.67
C ASP A 108 -1.85 -17.06 -1.80
N TRP A 109 -1.70 -17.57 -3.02
CA TRP A 109 -2.42 -17.12 -4.21
C TRP A 109 -3.01 -18.29 -5.00
N SER A 110 -4.18 -18.07 -5.61
CA SER A 110 -4.83 -19.08 -6.46
C SER A 110 -5.08 -18.54 -7.88
N LEU A 111 -4.91 -19.41 -8.88
CA LEU A 111 -5.19 -19.11 -10.27
C LEU A 111 -6.16 -20.16 -10.83
N TRP A 112 -7.31 -19.70 -11.31
CA TRP A 112 -8.34 -20.54 -11.92
C TRP A 112 -8.51 -20.23 -13.41
N LEU A 113 -8.07 -21.15 -14.26
CA LEU A 113 -8.30 -21.08 -15.70
C LEU A 113 -9.68 -21.67 -16.06
N THR A 114 -10.51 -20.89 -16.77
CA THR A 114 -11.83 -21.33 -17.24
C THR A 114 -11.85 -21.32 -18.78
N PRO A 115 -12.16 -22.46 -19.43
CA PRO A 115 -12.36 -22.50 -20.88
C PRO A 115 -13.45 -21.53 -21.32
N SER A 116 -13.24 -20.85 -22.44
CA SER A 116 -14.18 -19.90 -23.04
C SER A 116 -14.54 -18.68 -22.17
N PHE A 117 -13.79 -18.41 -21.11
CA PHE A 117 -13.99 -17.20 -20.30
C PHE A 117 -13.27 -16.01 -20.93
N GLY A 118 -14.01 -14.93 -21.21
CA GLY A 118 -13.44 -13.68 -21.70
C GLY A 118 -12.97 -12.79 -20.56
N GLY A 119 -11.71 -12.35 -20.60
CA GLY A 119 -11.14 -11.44 -19.62
C GLY A 119 -10.56 -12.12 -18.37
N GLY A 120 -10.50 -11.35 -17.28
CA GLY A 120 -10.02 -11.76 -15.97
C GLY A 120 -10.95 -11.26 -14.86
N ALA A 121 -10.83 -11.88 -13.68
CA ALA A 121 -11.47 -11.41 -12.45
C ALA A 121 -10.61 -11.79 -11.25
N GLY A 122 -10.16 -10.79 -10.50
CA GLY A 122 -9.27 -10.93 -9.35
C GLY A 122 -9.95 -10.56 -8.04
N GLY A 123 -9.33 -11.00 -6.94
CA GLY A 123 -9.73 -10.64 -5.60
C GLY A 123 -8.79 -11.22 -4.54
N ASP A 124 -9.17 -11.07 -3.28
CA ASP A 124 -8.45 -11.63 -2.13
C ASP A 124 -8.35 -13.18 -2.14
N TRP A 125 -9.17 -13.83 -2.97
CA TRP A 125 -9.18 -15.28 -3.19
C TRP A 125 -8.26 -15.74 -4.33
N GLY A 126 -7.69 -14.82 -5.14
CA GLY A 126 -6.88 -15.13 -6.31
C GLY A 126 -7.44 -14.54 -7.61
N ALA A 127 -7.09 -15.13 -8.76
CA ALA A 127 -7.58 -14.70 -10.07
C ALA A 127 -8.29 -15.84 -10.79
N ARG A 128 -9.29 -15.46 -11.59
CA ARG A 128 -9.85 -16.28 -12.64
C ARG A 128 -9.57 -15.63 -13.99
N MET A 129 -9.28 -16.45 -15.00
CA MET A 129 -9.06 -15.97 -16.37
C MET A 129 -9.38 -17.02 -17.43
N GLY A 130 -9.46 -16.57 -18.69
CA GLY A 130 -9.66 -17.45 -19.84
C GLY A 130 -8.48 -18.39 -20.06
N THR A 131 -8.76 -19.69 -20.17
CA THR A 131 -7.72 -20.70 -20.45
C THR A 131 -7.01 -20.40 -21.76
N GLU A 132 -7.75 -20.06 -22.80
CA GLU A 132 -7.21 -19.82 -24.15
C GLU A 132 -6.31 -18.58 -24.15
N TYR A 133 -6.75 -17.51 -23.47
CA TYR A 133 -5.94 -16.29 -23.30
C TYR A 133 -4.62 -16.61 -22.58
N PHE A 134 -4.70 -17.21 -21.39
CA PHE A 134 -3.52 -17.45 -20.58
C PHE A 134 -2.51 -18.36 -21.27
N MET A 135 -2.99 -19.46 -21.88
CA MET A 135 -2.12 -20.40 -22.58
C MET A 135 -1.49 -19.78 -23.83
N SER A 136 -2.20 -18.88 -24.53
CA SER A 136 -1.62 -18.14 -25.66
C SER A 136 -0.53 -17.14 -25.23
N ALA A 137 -0.61 -16.64 -24.00
CA ALA A 137 0.29 -15.63 -23.44
C ALA A 137 1.35 -16.22 -22.48
N VAL A 138 1.39 -17.54 -22.27
CA VAL A 138 2.22 -18.16 -21.21
C VAL A 138 3.73 -17.92 -21.38
N ASN A 139 4.19 -17.70 -22.62
CA ASN A 139 5.58 -17.40 -22.94
C ASN A 139 5.86 -15.89 -23.05
N SER A 140 4.85 -15.05 -22.80
CA SER A 140 5.01 -13.60 -22.79
C SER A 140 5.64 -13.16 -21.48
N GLU A 141 6.58 -12.21 -21.55
CA GLU A 141 7.15 -11.57 -20.37
C GLU A 141 6.08 -10.86 -19.52
N ASN A 142 5.10 -10.26 -20.19
CA ASN A 142 4.00 -9.53 -19.55
C ASN A 142 2.66 -10.15 -19.95
N ILE A 143 2.09 -10.97 -19.07
CA ILE A 143 0.74 -11.50 -19.23
C ILE A 143 -0.25 -10.43 -18.75
N HIS A 144 -0.53 -9.45 -19.60
CA HIS A 144 -1.25 -8.21 -19.26
C HIS A 144 -2.47 -8.36 -18.34
N ILE A 145 -3.44 -9.23 -18.69
CA ILE A 145 -4.66 -9.39 -17.88
C ILE A 145 -4.30 -10.00 -16.53
N PHE A 146 -3.42 -11.01 -16.50
CA PHE A 146 -2.98 -11.58 -15.23
C PHE A 146 -2.26 -10.57 -14.34
N LEU A 147 -1.41 -9.71 -14.92
CA LEU A 147 -0.73 -8.65 -14.18
C LEU A 147 -1.71 -7.65 -13.55
N HIS A 148 -2.80 -7.35 -14.23
CA HIS A 148 -3.90 -6.56 -13.68
C HIS A 148 -4.60 -7.32 -12.54
N GLU A 149 -5.01 -8.58 -12.75
CA GLU A 149 -5.67 -9.37 -11.70
C GLU A 149 -4.80 -9.59 -10.45
N LEU A 150 -3.48 -9.63 -10.63
CA LEU A 150 -2.52 -9.75 -9.55
C LEU A 150 -2.59 -8.56 -8.58
N GLY A 151 -2.92 -7.36 -9.06
CA GLY A 151 -3.08 -6.22 -8.15
C GLY A 151 -4.24 -6.39 -7.18
N HIS A 152 -5.32 -7.05 -7.59
CA HIS A 152 -6.43 -7.39 -6.70
C HIS A 152 -6.03 -8.40 -5.60
N TYR A 153 -4.96 -9.17 -5.76
CA TYR A 153 -4.46 -10.06 -4.71
C TYR A 153 -3.94 -9.25 -3.52
N PHE A 154 -3.44 -8.05 -3.80
CA PHE A 154 -3.02 -7.08 -2.81
C PHE A 154 -4.16 -6.17 -2.36
N ALA A 155 -5.40 -6.47 -2.76
CA ALA A 155 -6.59 -5.67 -2.52
C ALA A 155 -6.52 -4.25 -3.12
N LEU A 156 -5.80 -4.11 -4.24
CA LEU A 156 -5.92 -2.91 -5.07
C LEU A 156 -7.26 -2.95 -5.81
N ASP A 157 -7.93 -1.80 -5.91
CA ASP A 157 -9.18 -1.68 -6.66
C ASP A 157 -8.92 -1.46 -8.15
N ASP A 158 -9.98 -1.58 -8.93
CA ASP A 158 -10.02 -1.09 -10.30
C ASP A 158 -10.14 0.44 -10.37
N PHE A 159 -9.37 1.05 -11.26
CA PHE A 159 -9.36 2.51 -11.48
C PHE A 159 -10.01 2.88 -12.82
N TYR A 160 -11.25 2.45 -13.07
CA TYR A 160 -11.94 2.65 -14.37
C TYR A 160 -12.25 4.12 -14.67
N ASP A 161 -12.89 4.82 -13.73
CA ASP A 161 -13.45 6.16 -13.96
C ASP A 161 -12.62 7.29 -13.31
N TRP A 162 -11.48 6.94 -12.72
CA TRP A 162 -10.63 7.89 -12.01
C TRP A 162 -9.15 7.58 -12.26
N THR A 163 -8.31 8.61 -12.28
CA THR A 163 -6.86 8.46 -12.46
C THR A 163 -6.13 9.47 -11.57
N PRO A 164 -5.01 9.10 -10.96
CA PRO A 164 -4.16 10.07 -10.29
C PRO A 164 -3.55 11.03 -11.32
N SER A 165 -3.28 12.26 -10.89
CA SER A 165 -2.65 13.30 -11.70
C SER A 165 -1.20 12.94 -12.05
N ASN A 166 -0.72 13.35 -13.23
CA ASN A 166 0.68 13.19 -13.66
C ASN A 166 1.18 11.73 -13.73
N VAL A 167 0.29 10.77 -13.92
CA VAL A 167 0.62 9.37 -14.20
C VAL A 167 0.13 9.03 -15.61
N GLY A 168 1.02 8.51 -16.46
CA GLY A 168 0.68 8.17 -17.84
C GLY A 168 -0.27 6.97 -17.94
N GLY A 169 0.02 5.91 -17.21
CA GLY A 169 -0.74 4.66 -17.15
C GLY A 169 -0.15 3.72 -16.12
N PHE A 170 -0.95 2.78 -15.63
CA PHE A 170 -0.58 1.80 -14.62
C PHE A 170 -1.57 0.63 -14.68
N LEU A 171 -1.18 -0.55 -14.20
CA LEU A 171 -1.91 -1.80 -14.45
C LEU A 171 -3.34 -1.75 -13.93
N MET A 172 -3.55 -1.20 -12.73
CA MET A 172 -4.87 -1.16 -12.09
C MET A 172 -5.87 -0.20 -12.76
N LYS A 173 -5.40 0.64 -13.69
CA LYS A 173 -6.26 1.31 -14.66
C LYS A 173 -6.26 0.49 -15.95
N ALA A 174 -7.22 -0.44 -16.04
CA ALA A 174 -7.33 -1.41 -17.12
C ALA A 174 -7.16 -0.77 -18.50
N GLY A 175 -6.31 -1.38 -19.33
CA GLY A 175 -6.01 -0.92 -20.69
C GLY A 175 -5.07 0.31 -20.79
N SER A 176 -4.68 0.95 -19.69
CA SER A 176 -3.73 2.08 -19.73
C SER A 176 -2.26 1.66 -19.74
N ALA A 177 -1.96 0.43 -19.33
CA ALA A 177 -0.63 -0.18 -19.38
C ALA A 177 -0.75 -1.69 -19.67
N THR A 178 0.16 -2.22 -20.49
CA THR A 178 0.22 -3.66 -20.85
C THR A 178 1.32 -4.43 -20.11
N GLN A 179 2.08 -3.73 -19.27
CA GLN A 179 3.21 -4.24 -18.50
C GLN A 179 3.31 -3.47 -17.17
N ILE A 180 4.06 -4.00 -16.20
CA ILE A 180 4.35 -3.30 -14.95
C ILE A 180 5.10 -2.01 -15.26
N THR A 181 4.60 -0.89 -14.73
CA THR A 181 5.24 0.43 -14.85
C THR A 181 6.03 0.78 -13.60
N ASP A 182 6.89 1.81 -13.70
CA ASP A 182 7.57 2.36 -12.53
C ASP A 182 6.56 2.86 -11.47
N PHE A 183 5.43 3.40 -11.92
CA PHE A 183 4.38 3.84 -11.01
C PHE A 183 3.76 2.66 -10.25
N ASP A 184 3.50 1.52 -10.91
CA ASP A 184 2.99 0.32 -10.26
C ASP A 184 3.92 -0.15 -9.13
N GLY A 185 5.23 -0.14 -9.38
CA GLY A 185 6.24 -0.49 -8.37
C GLY A 185 6.21 0.44 -7.16
N TRP A 186 6.13 1.76 -7.39
CA TRP A 186 6.03 2.73 -6.30
C TRP A 186 4.69 2.69 -5.56
N MET A 187 3.59 2.49 -6.29
CA MET A 187 2.24 2.33 -5.75
C MET A 187 2.18 1.13 -4.81
N MET A 188 2.74 -0.01 -5.22
CA MET A 188 2.76 -1.22 -4.41
C MET A 188 3.58 -1.05 -3.11
N ARG A 189 4.71 -0.33 -3.18
CA ARG A 189 5.51 0.01 -1.99
C ARG A 189 4.77 0.94 -1.03
N ASP A 190 4.12 1.98 -1.56
CA ASP A 190 3.35 2.92 -0.73
C ASP A 190 2.12 2.23 -0.11
N TRP A 191 1.46 1.37 -0.87
CA TRP A 191 0.38 0.52 -0.39
C TRP A 191 0.83 -0.32 0.81
N TRP A 192 1.93 -1.07 0.66
CA TRP A 192 2.50 -1.88 1.75
C TRP A 192 2.85 -1.03 2.98
N ARG A 193 3.49 0.13 2.78
CA ARG A 193 3.86 1.07 3.85
C ARG A 193 2.64 1.49 4.68
N ASN A 194 1.52 1.81 4.03
CA ASN A 194 0.29 2.23 4.70
C ASN A 194 -0.41 1.06 5.43
N LEU A 195 -0.33 -0.16 4.91
CA LEU A 195 -0.93 -1.34 5.55
C LEU A 195 -0.09 -1.88 6.72
N LYS A 196 1.24 -1.87 6.61
CA LYS A 196 2.15 -2.48 7.58
C LYS A 196 1.94 -1.96 8.99
N SER A 197 1.77 -0.65 9.14
CA SER A 197 1.51 0.00 10.44
C SER A 197 0.10 -0.28 10.96
N ARG A 198 -0.91 -0.26 10.09
CA ARG A 198 -2.33 -0.49 10.43
C ARG A 198 -2.61 -1.88 10.96
N TYR A 199 -1.90 -2.88 10.42
CA TYR A 199 -2.12 -4.30 10.76
C TYR A 199 -1.02 -4.88 11.67
N ALA A 200 -0.16 -4.03 12.23
CA ALA A 200 0.98 -4.44 13.05
C ALA A 200 1.84 -5.54 12.38
N LEU A 201 1.99 -5.50 11.05
CA LEU A 201 2.77 -6.46 10.26
C LEU A 201 4.26 -6.13 10.38
N ARG A 202 4.81 -6.16 11.59
CA ARG A 202 6.26 -6.01 11.80
C ARG A 202 6.92 -7.36 11.55
N LEU A 203 8.06 -7.33 10.86
CA LEU A 203 8.98 -8.47 10.92
C LEU A 203 9.44 -8.57 12.37
N VAL A 204 9.19 -9.71 13.00
CA VAL A 204 9.81 -10.02 14.28
C VAL A 204 11.26 -10.37 13.99
N GLU A 205 12.11 -9.36 13.83
CA GLU A 205 13.55 -9.54 13.98
C GLU A 205 13.87 -9.40 15.46
N GLY A 206 14.17 -10.53 16.10
CA GLY A 206 14.98 -10.63 17.32
C GLY A 206 14.59 -9.74 18.50
N ASN A 207 14.06 -10.39 19.54
CA ASN A 207 14.04 -9.99 20.96
C ASN A 207 12.71 -9.37 21.49
N SER A 208 11.87 -10.29 21.97
CA SER A 208 10.89 -10.22 23.07
C SER A 208 10.48 -8.84 23.63
N THR A 209 9.19 -8.48 23.47
CA THR A 209 8.15 -8.50 24.54
C THR A 209 6.76 -8.07 24.01
N ALA A 210 6.35 -8.51 22.81
CA ALA A 210 4.97 -8.38 22.37
C ALA A 210 4.42 -9.77 22.02
N SER A 211 3.60 -10.30 22.92
CA SER A 211 2.97 -11.61 22.79
C SER A 211 1.88 -11.57 21.71
N TYR A 212 2.28 -11.75 20.45
CA TYR A 212 1.35 -12.21 19.41
C TYR A 212 1.32 -13.74 19.47
N THR A 213 0.17 -14.32 19.85
CA THR A 213 -0.02 -15.78 19.98
C THR A 213 -0.27 -16.48 18.65
N GLY A 214 0.00 -15.82 17.52
CA GLY A 214 0.02 -16.43 16.19
C GLY A 214 1.46 -16.55 15.68
N THR A 215 1.82 -17.68 15.10
CA THR A 215 3.04 -17.78 14.28
C THR A 215 2.91 -16.81 13.11
N VAL A 216 3.78 -15.80 13.02
CA VAL A 216 3.91 -14.97 11.82
C VAL A 216 4.40 -15.92 10.70
N PRO A 217 3.64 -16.13 9.61
CA PRO A 217 4.08 -17.02 8.54
C PRO A 217 5.36 -16.47 7.91
N GLU A 218 6.38 -17.32 7.73
CA GLU A 218 7.69 -16.95 7.17
C GLU A 218 7.58 -16.24 5.80
N ALA A 219 6.48 -16.40 5.07
CA ALA A 219 6.24 -15.79 3.76
C ALA A 219 6.28 -14.25 3.77
N PHE A 220 5.90 -13.57 4.87
CA PHE A 220 5.94 -12.11 4.95
C PHE A 220 7.34 -11.52 5.16
N THR A 221 8.32 -12.35 5.57
CA THR A 221 9.70 -11.90 5.82
C THR A 221 10.55 -11.79 4.55
N ARG A 222 10.09 -12.34 3.42
CA ARG A 222 10.84 -12.36 2.14
C ARG A 222 10.60 -11.13 1.25
N VAL A 223 9.48 -10.43 1.42
CA VAL A 223 9.14 -9.27 0.56
C VAL A 223 10.02 -8.05 0.85
N ASP A 224 10.55 -7.93 2.07
CA ASP A 224 11.37 -6.78 2.49
C ASP A 224 12.84 -6.85 1.98
N LYS A 225 13.29 -7.96 1.35
CA LYS A 225 14.72 -8.13 0.97
C LYS A 225 15.03 -7.90 -0.51
N ASP A 226 14.08 -8.10 -1.41
CA ASP A 226 14.34 -8.12 -2.86
C ASP A 226 13.42 -7.19 -3.68
N LEU A 227 12.71 -6.26 -3.03
CA LEU A 227 12.09 -5.12 -3.71
C LEU A 227 12.85 -3.85 -3.35
#